data_AF-Q97W43-F1
#
_entry.id   AF-Q97W43-F1
#
_cell.length_a   1.000
_cell.length_b   1.000
_cell.length_c   1.000
_cell.angle_alpha   90.00
_cell.angle_beta   90.00
_cell.angle_gamma   90.00
#
_symmetry.space_group_name_H-M   'P 1'
#
loop_
_entity.id
_entity.type
_entity.pdbx_description
1 polymer ?
#
loop_
_entity_poly.entity_id
_entity_poly.type
_entity_poly.pdbx_seq_one_letter_code
_entity_poly.pdbx_strand_id
1 'polypeptide(L)'
;MIGTVKDRTLEAILRYGDKAKYILKAIIEITEENENRELGDFNYKRLVEKLEEWGINYDPRMILRALEKDFGIIETTYKSANQHWWKLIDIEQTKLAISGEIENGEEDAEISLIIIQYNSLNPKEVEKKLLFLLKKPKLLDLDKKNFMKFSFEILPLIVKLYYKASQHEETFEIAEKLKKIINLAKRISSRINNEKGDNKGFHKEEINEGENYDVNSLRLPHSENNI
;
A
#
# COMPACT_ATOMS: atom_id res chain seq x y z
N MET A 1 30.37 28.35 -10.88
CA MET A 1 29.05 27.69 -10.91
C MET A 1 28.43 27.92 -9.54
N ILE A 2 27.40 28.78 -9.42
CA ILE A 2 26.79 29.15 -8.13
C ILE A 2 25.38 28.58 -8.14
N GLY A 3 25.25 27.40 -7.54
CA GLY A 3 24.00 26.65 -7.37
C GLY A 3 24.22 25.60 -6.28
N THR A 4 23.16 25.17 -5.60
CA THR A 4 23.28 24.16 -4.54
C THR A 4 23.78 22.82 -5.11
N VAL A 5 24.22 21.88 -4.26
CA VAL A 5 24.56 20.52 -4.73
C VAL A 5 23.35 19.87 -5.39
N LYS A 6 22.14 20.13 -4.89
CA LYS A 6 20.88 19.67 -5.49
C LYS A 6 20.73 20.16 -6.92
N ASP A 7 20.84 21.47 -7.18
CA ASP A 7 20.66 22.05 -8.52
C ASP A 7 21.66 21.46 -9.53
N ARG A 8 22.92 21.32 -9.11
CA ARG A 8 23.98 20.73 -9.94
C ARG A 8 23.73 19.24 -10.22
N THR A 9 23.15 18.54 -9.25
CA THR A 9 22.76 17.12 -9.40
C THR A 9 21.60 16.98 -10.38
N LEU A 10 20.57 17.83 -10.30
CA LEU A 10 19.48 17.88 -11.28
C LEU A 10 20.01 18.18 -12.69
N GLU A 11 20.91 19.15 -12.83
CA GLU A 11 21.52 19.48 -14.12
C GLU A 11 22.32 18.29 -14.71
N ALA A 12 23.03 17.55 -13.87
CA ALA A 12 23.74 16.34 -14.30
C ALA A 12 22.78 15.25 -14.77
N ILE A 13 21.65 15.04 -14.07
CA ILE A 13 20.67 14.05 -14.48
C ILE A 13 19.96 14.48 -15.76
N LEU A 14 19.55 15.75 -15.90
CA LEU A 14 18.98 16.28 -17.14
C LEU A 14 19.91 16.08 -18.35
N ARG A 15 21.23 16.23 -18.14
CA ARG A 15 22.22 16.10 -19.22
C ARG A 15 22.48 14.65 -19.64
N TYR A 16 22.51 13.72 -18.70
CA TYR A 16 22.91 12.32 -18.95
C TYR A 16 21.77 11.31 -18.81
N GLY A 17 20.57 11.77 -18.48
CA GLY A 17 19.35 11.01 -18.31
C GLY A 17 19.46 9.92 -17.25
N ASP A 18 18.72 8.83 -17.49
CA ASP A 18 18.64 7.67 -16.60
C ASP A 18 20.01 7.12 -16.18
N LYS A 19 21.02 7.23 -17.05
CA LYS A 19 22.36 6.72 -16.75
C LYS A 19 23.00 7.41 -15.54
N ALA A 20 22.84 8.72 -15.42
CA ALA A 20 23.32 9.46 -14.26
C ALA A 20 22.47 9.17 -13.03
N LYS A 21 21.15 9.03 -13.19
CA LYS A 21 20.23 8.70 -12.10
C LYS A 21 20.61 7.37 -11.44
N TYR A 22 20.78 6.30 -12.21
CA TYR A 22 21.16 5.00 -11.68
C TYR A 22 22.55 5.00 -11.05
N ILE A 23 23.52 5.70 -11.64
CA ILE A 23 24.86 5.85 -11.04
C ILE A 23 24.77 6.54 -9.68
N LEU A 24 24.09 7.69 -9.61
CA LEU A 24 23.96 8.45 -8.38
C LEU A 24 23.18 7.68 -7.31
N LYS A 25 22.14 6.91 -7.70
CA LYS A 25 21.41 6.02 -6.79
C LYS A 25 22.33 4.93 -6.23
N ALA A 26 23.10 4.26 -7.09
CA ALA A 26 24.06 3.23 -6.66
C ALA A 26 25.11 3.81 -5.72
N ILE A 27 25.62 5.02 -6.01
CA ILE A 27 26.56 5.73 -5.14
C ILE A 27 25.94 5.96 -3.75
N ILE A 28 24.70 6.43 -3.67
CA ILE A 28 24.03 6.69 -2.38
C ILE A 28 23.88 5.38 -1.58
N GLU A 29 23.37 4.31 -2.20
CA GLU A 29 23.21 3.03 -1.51
C GLU A 29 24.54 2.49 -0.99
N ILE A 30 25.60 2.53 -1.82
CA ILE A 30 26.95 2.12 -1.38
C ILE A 30 27.42 2.99 -0.22
N THR A 31 27.16 4.29 -0.25
CA THR A 31 27.57 5.22 0.80
C THR A 31 26.86 4.95 2.12
N GLU A 32 25.58 4.60 2.08
CA GLU A 32 24.77 4.25 3.25
C GLU A 32 25.16 2.89 3.84
N GLU A 33 25.47 1.91 2.98
CA GLU A 33 25.95 0.58 3.38
C GLU A 33 27.41 0.61 3.88
N ASN A 34 28.17 1.66 3.57
CA ASN A 34 29.58 1.74 3.93
C ASN A 34 29.78 2.22 5.38
N GLU A 35 30.02 1.27 6.28
CA GLU A 35 30.36 1.51 7.69
C GLU A 35 31.76 2.11 7.89
N ASN A 36 32.70 1.88 6.95
CA ASN A 36 34.07 2.41 7.03
C ASN A 36 34.34 3.42 5.91
N ARG A 37 34.31 4.71 6.27
CA ARG A 37 34.47 5.84 5.35
C ARG A 37 35.86 6.47 5.36
N GLU A 38 36.86 5.82 5.94
CA GLU A 38 38.22 6.38 6.09
C GLU A 38 38.85 6.79 4.75
N LEU A 39 38.61 6.02 3.68
CA LEU A 39 39.15 6.29 2.35
C LEU A 39 38.21 7.10 1.45
N GLY A 40 36.92 7.17 1.78
CA GLY A 40 35.86 7.77 0.99
C GLY A 40 34.53 7.06 1.15
N ASP A 41 33.50 7.59 0.51
CA ASP A 41 32.14 7.05 0.56
C ASP A 41 31.98 5.82 -0.33
N PHE A 42 32.53 5.85 -1.54
CA PHE A 42 32.45 4.75 -2.51
C PHE A 42 33.71 4.64 -3.38
N ASN A 43 33.86 3.50 -4.04
CA ASN A 43 34.93 3.23 -5.00
C ASN A 43 34.39 2.65 -6.32
N TYR A 44 35.23 2.68 -7.35
CA TYR A 44 34.82 2.30 -8.71
C TYR A 44 34.36 0.83 -8.79
N LYS A 45 35.08 -0.07 -8.12
CA LYS A 45 34.80 -1.51 -8.16
C LYS A 45 33.42 -1.80 -7.57
N ARG A 46 33.12 -1.28 -6.38
CA ARG A 46 31.81 -1.43 -5.73
C ARG A 46 30.68 -0.82 -6.55
N LEU A 47 30.93 0.32 -7.20
CA LEU A 47 29.95 0.95 -8.07
C LEU A 47 29.59 0.05 -9.26
N VAL A 48 30.59 -0.54 -9.91
CA VAL A 48 30.35 -1.46 -11.04
C VAL A 48 29.61 -2.72 -10.56
N GLU A 49 30.03 -3.32 -9.45
CA GLU A 49 29.36 -4.48 -8.85
C GLU A 49 27.87 -4.18 -8.56
N LYS A 50 27.56 -3.02 -7.97
CA LYS A 50 26.18 -2.61 -7.67
C LYS A 50 25.35 -2.37 -8.93
N LEU A 51 25.94 -1.79 -9.99
CA LEU A 51 25.26 -1.60 -11.27
C LEU A 51 24.98 -2.94 -11.96
N GLU A 52 25.93 -3.89 -11.90
CA GLU A 52 25.76 -5.24 -12.44
C GLU A 52 24.65 -6.02 -11.71
N GLU A 53 24.54 -5.88 -10.38
CA GLU A 53 23.43 -6.44 -9.60
C GLU A 53 22.06 -5.96 -10.10
N TRP A 54 21.98 -4.75 -10.65
CA TRP A 54 20.76 -4.18 -11.22
C TRP A 54 20.56 -4.52 -12.71
N GLY A 55 21.43 -5.33 -13.30
CA GLY A 55 21.42 -5.66 -14.73
C GLY A 55 21.84 -4.49 -15.63
N ILE A 56 22.56 -3.51 -15.09
CA ILE A 56 22.99 -2.30 -15.80
C ILE A 56 24.43 -2.46 -16.29
N ASN A 57 24.61 -2.45 -17.61
CA ASN A 57 25.90 -2.83 -18.24
C ASN A 57 26.66 -1.66 -18.91
N TYR A 58 26.37 -0.39 -18.59
CA TYR A 58 27.11 0.73 -19.17
C TYR A 58 28.27 1.22 -18.28
N ASP A 59 29.32 1.74 -18.91
CA ASP A 59 30.54 2.22 -18.24
C ASP A 59 30.29 3.55 -17.48
N PRO A 60 30.48 3.62 -16.16
CA PRO A 60 30.24 4.82 -15.37
C PRO A 60 31.36 5.87 -15.46
N ARG A 61 32.52 5.57 -16.06
CA ARG A 61 33.71 6.47 -16.04
C ARG A 61 33.42 7.87 -16.56
N MET A 62 32.72 7.98 -17.68
CA MET A 62 32.43 9.28 -18.29
C MET A 62 31.55 10.14 -17.38
N ILE A 63 30.53 9.51 -16.78
CA ILE A 63 29.59 10.20 -15.89
C ILE A 63 30.27 10.56 -14.58
N LEU A 64 31.06 9.66 -13.97
CA LEU A 64 31.86 9.98 -12.77
C LEU A 64 32.78 11.19 -13.01
N ARG A 65 33.48 11.22 -14.14
CA ARG A 65 34.32 12.37 -14.50
C ARG A 65 33.50 13.66 -14.57
N ALA A 66 32.32 13.62 -15.19
CA ALA A 66 31.45 14.79 -15.30
C ALA A 66 30.91 15.22 -13.92
N LEU A 67 30.42 14.28 -13.11
CA LEU A 67 29.94 14.53 -11.75
C LEU A 67 31.02 15.21 -10.88
N GLU A 68 32.29 14.86 -11.06
CA GLU A 68 33.41 15.47 -10.35
C GLU A 68 33.82 16.84 -10.94
N LYS A 69 34.10 16.90 -12.24
CA LYS A 69 34.75 18.07 -12.87
C LYS A 69 33.79 19.13 -13.35
N ASP A 70 32.66 18.71 -13.91
CA ASP A 70 31.69 19.62 -14.50
C ASP A 70 30.70 20.07 -13.42
N PHE A 71 30.16 19.14 -12.64
CA PHE A 71 29.08 19.44 -11.67
C PHE A 71 29.56 19.58 -10.23
N GLY A 72 30.73 19.03 -9.87
CA GLY A 72 31.23 19.04 -8.50
C GLY A 72 30.24 18.48 -7.48
N ILE A 73 29.63 17.34 -7.79
CA ILE A 73 28.70 16.61 -6.90
C ILE A 73 29.48 15.62 -6.03
N ILE A 74 30.56 15.07 -6.60
CA ILE A 74 31.51 14.19 -5.94
C ILE A 74 32.90 14.80 -5.99
N GLU A 75 33.77 14.38 -5.09
CA GLU A 75 35.18 14.74 -5.10
C GLU A 75 36.05 13.53 -4.80
N THR A 76 37.20 13.44 -5.46
CA THR A 76 38.19 12.40 -5.18
C THR A 76 38.78 12.58 -3.79
N THR A 77 38.67 11.56 -2.93
CA THR A 77 39.28 11.54 -1.59
C THR A 77 40.63 10.84 -1.58
N TYR A 78 40.77 9.77 -2.35
CA TYR A 78 41.99 8.99 -2.44
C TYR A 78 42.17 8.41 -3.84
N LYS A 79 43.39 8.50 -4.37
CA LYS A 79 43.75 7.95 -5.67
C LYS A 79 45.13 7.32 -5.60
N SER A 80 45.19 6.03 -5.93
CA SER A 80 46.42 5.26 -6.14
C SER A 80 46.41 4.62 -7.53
N ALA A 81 47.45 3.86 -7.86
CA ALA A 81 47.54 3.15 -9.15
C ALA A 81 46.37 2.16 -9.37
N ASN A 82 45.83 1.58 -8.30
CA ASN A 82 44.83 0.49 -8.36
C ASN A 82 43.50 0.83 -7.68
N GLN A 83 43.42 1.97 -6.98
CA GLN A 83 42.23 2.36 -6.23
C GLN A 83 41.90 3.82 -6.45
N HIS A 84 40.62 4.10 -6.64
CA HIS A 84 40.09 5.45 -6.72
C HIS A 84 38.82 5.49 -5.88
N TRP A 85 38.83 6.38 -4.88
CA TRP A 85 37.74 6.62 -3.96
C TRP A 85 37.23 8.05 -4.10
N TRP A 86 35.92 8.18 -3.91
CA TRP A 86 35.22 9.46 -3.95
C TRP A 86 34.38 9.64 -2.70
N LYS A 87 34.09 10.89 -2.38
CA LYS A 87 33.02 11.27 -1.45
C LYS A 87 31.97 12.13 -2.14
N LEU A 88 30.73 12.02 -1.67
CA LEU A 88 29.69 12.98 -2.02
C LEU A 88 29.94 14.28 -1.25
N ILE A 89 29.80 15.41 -1.94
CA ILE A 89 29.97 16.71 -1.28
C ILE A 89 28.83 16.96 -0.29
N ASP A 90 27.61 16.60 -0.69
CA ASP A 90 26.43 16.65 0.18
C ASP A 90 25.45 15.53 -0.20
N ILE A 91 25.45 14.47 0.61
CA ILE A 91 24.60 13.30 0.38
C ILE A 91 23.12 13.65 0.48
N GLU A 92 22.71 14.52 1.40
CA GLU A 92 21.31 14.85 1.62
C GLU A 92 20.76 15.69 0.46
N GLN A 93 21.54 16.66 -0.05
CA GLN A 93 21.17 17.42 -1.24
C GLN A 93 21.16 16.55 -2.51
N THR A 94 22.08 15.59 -2.62
CA THR A 94 22.11 14.64 -3.75
C THR A 94 20.90 13.71 -3.69
N LYS A 95 20.54 13.20 -2.51
CA LYS A 95 19.30 12.44 -2.28
C LYS A 95 18.08 13.27 -2.64
N LEU A 96 18.00 14.52 -2.19
CA LEU A 96 16.88 15.42 -2.49
C LEU A 96 16.76 15.72 -4.00
N ALA A 97 17.86 15.72 -4.75
CA ALA A 97 17.80 15.84 -6.21
C ALA A 97 17.28 14.57 -6.87
N ILE A 98 17.76 13.39 -6.45
CA ILE A 98 17.30 12.11 -7.01
C ILE A 98 15.87 11.80 -6.60
N SER A 99 15.50 12.06 -5.34
CA SER A 99 14.13 11.92 -4.85
C SER A 99 13.23 13.01 -5.43
N GLY A 100 13.75 14.22 -5.63
CA GLY A 100 13.08 15.28 -6.38
C GLY A 100 12.91 14.95 -7.88
N GLU A 101 13.67 14.02 -8.44
CA GLU A 101 13.41 13.40 -9.76
C GLU A 101 12.71 12.03 -9.70
N ILE A 102 12.43 11.51 -8.51
CA ILE A 102 11.27 10.63 -8.34
C ILE A 102 10.00 11.50 -8.45
N GLU A 103 10.09 12.79 -8.09
CA GLU A 103 9.03 13.79 -8.33
C GLU A 103 9.09 14.52 -9.70
N ASN A 104 10.16 14.37 -10.50
CA ASN A 104 10.32 15.02 -11.84
C ASN A 104 10.49 14.05 -13.02
N GLY A 105 10.27 12.75 -12.85
CA GLY A 105 9.35 12.14 -13.82
C GLY A 105 7.98 12.65 -13.40
N GLU A 106 7.09 13.00 -14.33
CA GLU A 106 5.69 13.21 -13.96
C GLU A 106 5.17 11.92 -13.27
N GLU A 107 5.37 11.74 -11.95
CA GLU A 107 4.31 11.17 -11.16
C GLU A 107 3.20 12.20 -11.34
N ASP A 108 2.27 11.86 -12.24
CA ASP A 108 0.99 12.53 -12.33
C ASP A 108 0.56 12.79 -10.88
N ALA A 109 0.22 14.04 -10.53
CA ALA A 109 -0.21 14.36 -9.17
C ALA A 109 -1.32 13.41 -8.69
N GLU A 110 -2.04 12.77 -9.62
CA GLU A 110 -2.92 11.65 -9.37
C GLU A 110 -2.23 10.37 -8.87
N ILE A 111 -1.10 9.92 -9.43
CA ILE A 111 -0.30 8.78 -8.95
C ILE A 111 0.17 9.01 -7.52
N SER A 112 0.78 10.17 -7.22
CA SER A 112 1.23 10.47 -5.84
C SER A 112 0.04 10.52 -4.88
N LEU A 113 -1.08 11.12 -5.29
CA LEU A 113 -2.32 11.13 -4.52
C LEU A 113 -2.84 9.71 -4.27
N ILE A 114 -2.78 8.82 -5.26
CA ILE A 114 -3.17 7.41 -5.15
C ILE A 114 -2.32 6.72 -4.07
N ILE A 115 -1.01 6.90 -4.10
CA ILE A 115 -0.08 6.31 -3.13
C ILE A 115 -0.36 6.83 -1.72
N ILE A 116 -0.55 8.14 -1.55
CA ILE A 116 -0.87 8.76 -0.26
C ILE A 116 -2.20 8.21 0.28
N GLN A 117 -3.24 8.17 -0.54
CA GLN A 117 -4.56 7.66 -0.16
C GLN A 117 -4.50 6.17 0.19
N TYR A 118 -3.77 5.38 -0.60
CA TYR A 118 -3.57 3.95 -0.36
C TYR A 118 -2.89 3.71 0.98
N ASN A 119 -1.80 4.41 1.28
CA ASN A 119 -1.08 4.27 2.54
C ASN A 119 -1.93 4.73 3.74
N SER A 120 -2.70 5.81 3.58
CA SER A 120 -3.59 6.34 4.63
C SER A 120 -4.73 5.38 5.00
N LEU A 121 -5.17 4.54 4.06
CA LEU A 121 -6.22 3.54 4.31
C LEU A 121 -5.73 2.34 5.13
N ASN A 122 -4.41 2.19 5.36
CA ASN A 122 -3.79 1.06 6.03
C ASN A 122 -4.34 -0.31 5.54
N PRO A 123 -4.14 -0.64 4.25
CA PRO A 123 -4.82 -1.74 3.56
C PRO A 123 -4.46 -3.12 4.14
N LYS A 124 -3.26 -3.27 4.71
CA LYS A 124 -2.84 -4.49 5.41
C LYS A 124 -3.73 -4.78 6.62
N GLU A 125 -4.06 -3.77 7.41
CA GLU A 125 -4.97 -3.93 8.54
C GLU A 125 -6.41 -4.21 8.11
N VAL A 126 -6.88 -3.50 7.07
CA VAL A 126 -8.21 -3.74 6.50
C VAL A 126 -8.33 -5.19 6.03
N GLU A 127 -7.37 -5.65 5.25
CA GLU A 127 -7.33 -7.03 4.76
C GLU A 127 -7.31 -8.04 5.91
N LYS A 128 -6.46 -7.83 6.93
CA LYS A 128 -6.37 -8.69 8.11
C LYS A 128 -7.70 -8.78 8.85
N LYS A 129 -8.40 -7.66 9.04
CA LYS A 129 -9.73 -7.60 9.68
C LYS A 129 -10.77 -8.38 8.86
N LEU A 130 -10.80 -8.20 7.55
CA LEU A 130 -11.74 -8.92 6.68
C LEU A 130 -11.47 -10.43 6.63
N LEU A 131 -10.20 -10.83 6.53
CA LEU A 131 -9.80 -12.24 6.59
C LEU A 131 -10.18 -12.87 7.95
N PHE A 132 -10.02 -12.13 9.05
CA PHE A 132 -10.43 -12.59 10.36
C PHE A 132 -11.95 -12.83 10.43
N LEU A 133 -12.76 -11.92 9.90
CA LEU A 133 -14.22 -12.10 9.82
C LEU A 133 -14.59 -13.33 8.99
N LEU A 134 -13.92 -13.56 7.86
CA LEU A 134 -14.19 -14.74 7.02
C LEU A 134 -13.83 -16.07 7.69
N LYS A 135 -12.82 -16.08 8.56
CA LYS A 135 -12.40 -17.28 9.31
C LYS A 135 -13.35 -17.63 10.46
N LYS A 136 -14.16 -16.68 10.95
CA LYS A 136 -15.09 -16.94 12.06
C LYS A 136 -16.15 -17.97 11.65
N PRO A 137 -16.49 -18.94 12.53
CA PRO A 137 -17.54 -19.89 12.25
C PRO A 137 -18.91 -19.21 12.11
N LYS A 138 -19.18 -18.18 12.93
CA LYS A 138 -20.40 -17.37 12.89
C LYS A 138 -20.06 -15.90 13.10
N LEU A 139 -20.77 -15.00 12.41
CA LEU A 139 -20.60 -13.56 12.58
C LEU A 139 -21.55 -13.03 13.67
N LEU A 140 -21.00 -12.38 14.68
CA LEU A 140 -21.78 -11.76 15.77
C LEU A 140 -22.46 -10.47 15.28
N ASP A 141 -23.47 -9.99 16.01
CA ASP A 141 -24.15 -8.74 15.67
C ASP A 141 -23.21 -7.52 15.71
N LEU A 142 -22.25 -7.53 16.62
CA LEU A 142 -21.18 -6.54 16.65
C LEU A 142 -20.30 -6.60 15.38
N ASP A 143 -19.96 -7.80 14.91
CA ASP A 143 -19.19 -7.98 13.66
C ASP A 143 -19.99 -7.44 12.47
N LYS A 144 -21.30 -7.73 12.40
CA LYS A 144 -22.21 -7.25 11.36
C LYS A 144 -22.33 -5.72 11.38
N LYS A 145 -22.48 -5.12 12.57
CA LYS A 145 -22.55 -3.66 12.74
C LYS A 145 -21.24 -2.98 12.35
N ASN A 146 -20.10 -3.54 12.74
CA ASN A 146 -18.78 -3.02 12.36
C ASN A 146 -18.54 -3.15 10.86
N PHE A 147 -18.91 -4.28 10.26
CA PHE A 147 -18.83 -4.48 8.83
C PHE A 147 -19.76 -3.53 8.05
N MET A 148 -20.98 -3.30 8.55
CA MET A 148 -21.90 -2.31 8.00
C MET A 148 -21.26 -0.92 8.00
N LYS A 149 -20.73 -0.46 9.15
CA LYS A 149 -20.03 0.82 9.25
C LYS A 149 -18.87 0.92 8.24
N PHE A 150 -18.02 -0.11 8.21
CA PHE A 150 -16.93 -0.20 7.23
C PHE A 150 -17.43 -0.10 5.78
N SER A 151 -18.53 -0.77 5.44
CA SER A 151 -19.10 -0.81 4.09
C SER A 151 -19.64 0.54 3.61
N PHE A 152 -20.10 1.39 4.53
CA PHE A 152 -20.63 2.72 4.20
C PHE A 152 -19.59 3.85 4.30
N GLU A 153 -18.59 3.72 5.17
CA GLU A 153 -17.63 4.79 5.42
C GLU A 153 -16.30 4.59 4.67
N ILE A 154 -15.77 3.37 4.64
CA ILE A 154 -14.40 3.10 4.16
C ILE A 154 -14.40 2.41 2.79
N LEU A 155 -15.29 1.44 2.59
CA LEU A 155 -15.35 0.69 1.33
C LEU A 155 -15.60 1.59 0.10
N PRO A 156 -16.43 2.66 0.14
CA PRO A 156 -16.58 3.56 -1.00
C PRO A 156 -15.28 4.29 -1.37
N LEU A 157 -14.46 4.65 -0.37
CA LEU A 157 -13.15 5.26 -0.59
C LEU A 157 -12.19 4.28 -1.27
N ILE A 158 -12.19 3.02 -0.82
CA ILE A 158 -11.40 1.92 -1.42
C ILE A 158 -11.81 1.70 -2.88
N VAL A 159 -13.11 1.69 -3.19
CA VAL A 159 -13.61 1.52 -4.56
C VAL A 159 -13.21 2.69 -5.45
N LYS A 160 -13.37 3.93 -4.96
CA LYS A 160 -12.94 5.13 -5.71
C LYS A 160 -11.44 5.10 -6.02
N LEU A 161 -10.64 4.73 -5.03
CA LEU A 161 -9.19 4.62 -5.18
C LEU A 161 -8.80 3.49 -6.14
N TYR A 162 -9.50 2.35 -6.10
CA TYR A 162 -9.28 1.24 -7.02
C TYR A 162 -9.46 1.67 -8.49
N TYR A 163 -10.53 2.41 -8.80
CA TYR A 163 -10.76 2.86 -10.17
C TYR A 163 -9.67 3.81 -10.66
N LYS A 164 -9.26 4.76 -9.81
CA LYS A 164 -8.14 5.68 -10.10
C LYS A 164 -6.83 4.94 -10.32
N ALA A 165 -6.48 4.03 -9.41
CA ALA A 165 -5.27 3.22 -9.52
C ALA A 165 -5.27 2.25 -10.71
N SER A 166 -6.45 1.91 -11.25
CA SER A 166 -6.53 1.05 -12.43
C SER A 166 -6.31 1.81 -13.74
N GLN A 167 -6.22 3.14 -13.72
CA GLN A 167 -5.97 3.95 -14.93
C GLN A 167 -4.47 4.17 -15.20
N HIS A 168 -3.61 3.98 -14.20
CA HIS A 168 -2.19 4.29 -14.25
C HIS A 168 -1.36 3.01 -14.03
N GLU A 169 -0.50 2.66 -14.98
CA GLU A 169 0.27 1.40 -14.98
C GLU A 169 1.14 1.27 -13.72
N GLU A 170 1.71 2.38 -13.27
CA GLU A 170 2.56 2.54 -12.08
C GLU A 170 1.83 2.13 -10.80
N THR A 171 0.49 2.18 -10.81
CA THR A 171 -0.34 1.90 -9.64
C THR A 171 -1.13 0.59 -9.74
N PHE A 172 -0.84 -0.26 -10.73
CA PHE A 172 -1.54 -1.54 -10.90
C PHE A 172 -1.41 -2.48 -9.70
N GLU A 173 -0.25 -2.54 -9.04
CA GLU A 173 -0.09 -3.37 -7.83
C GLU A 173 -1.00 -2.88 -6.69
N ILE A 174 -1.21 -1.56 -6.58
CA ILE A 174 -2.16 -0.96 -5.63
C ILE A 174 -3.58 -1.36 -6.01
N ALA A 175 -3.94 -1.26 -7.29
CA ALA A 175 -5.26 -1.65 -7.79
C ALA A 175 -5.58 -3.12 -7.49
N GLU A 176 -4.63 -4.04 -7.68
CA GLU A 176 -4.81 -5.46 -7.37
C GLU A 176 -5.08 -5.71 -5.89
N LYS A 177 -4.34 -5.04 -4.99
CA LYS A 177 -4.54 -5.15 -3.54
C LYS A 177 -5.90 -4.61 -3.11
N LEU A 178 -6.32 -3.46 -3.66
CA LEU A 178 -7.66 -2.90 -3.39
C LEU A 178 -8.77 -3.81 -3.92
N LYS A 179 -8.61 -4.37 -5.11
CA LYS A 179 -9.54 -5.35 -5.69
C LYS A 179 -9.68 -6.59 -4.81
N LYS A 180 -8.58 -7.07 -4.24
CA LYS A 180 -8.60 -8.17 -3.26
C LYS A 180 -9.45 -7.82 -2.04
N ILE A 181 -9.29 -6.63 -1.48
CA ILE A 181 -10.10 -6.14 -0.35
C ILE A 181 -11.59 -6.08 -0.71
N ILE A 182 -11.92 -5.54 -1.88
CA ILE A 182 -13.31 -5.49 -2.38
C ILE A 182 -13.90 -6.90 -2.48
N ASN A 183 -13.14 -7.85 -3.01
CA ASN A 183 -13.58 -9.25 -3.12
C ASN A 183 -13.78 -9.91 -1.74
N LEU A 184 -12.92 -9.62 -0.76
CA LEU A 184 -13.10 -10.11 0.61
C LEU A 184 -14.38 -9.54 1.23
N ALA A 185 -14.62 -8.24 1.08
CA ALA A 185 -15.84 -7.60 1.55
C ALA A 185 -17.10 -8.22 0.90
N LYS A 186 -17.07 -8.48 -0.41
CA LYS A 186 -18.16 -9.16 -1.13
C LYS A 186 -18.47 -10.53 -0.52
N ARG A 187 -17.44 -11.34 -0.22
CA ARG A 187 -17.63 -12.66 0.42
C ARG A 187 -18.26 -12.56 1.81
N ILE A 188 -17.86 -11.57 2.61
CA ILE A 188 -18.46 -11.34 3.93
C ILE A 188 -19.93 -10.94 3.79
N SER A 189 -20.25 -10.02 2.87
CA SER A 189 -21.63 -9.62 2.59
C SER A 189 -22.51 -10.81 2.21
N SER A 190 -22.02 -11.71 1.35
CA SER A 190 -22.73 -12.94 0.99
C SER A 190 -22.96 -13.85 2.20
N ARG A 191 -21.96 -14.02 3.09
CA ARG A 191 -22.15 -14.80 4.33
C ARG A 191 -23.22 -14.18 5.23
N ILE A 192 -23.20 -12.86 5.42
CA ILE A 192 -24.20 -12.16 6.25
C ILE A 192 -25.61 -12.35 5.69
N ASN A 193 -25.77 -12.31 4.36
CA ASN A 193 -27.07 -12.51 3.73
C ASN A 193 -27.56 -13.96 3.84
N ASN A 194 -26.66 -14.94 3.66
CA ASN A 194 -27.00 -16.36 3.75
C ASN A 194 -27.35 -16.76 5.20
N GLU A 195 -26.65 -16.23 6.22
CA GLU A 195 -27.03 -16.44 7.63
C GLU A 195 -28.44 -15.91 7.96
N LYS A 196 -28.94 -14.89 7.25
CA LYS A 196 -30.32 -14.40 7.42
C LYS A 196 -31.36 -15.32 6.76
N GLY A 197 -30.97 -16.11 5.76
CA GLY A 197 -31.81 -17.11 5.11
C GLY A 197 -32.07 -18.33 6.00
N ASP A 198 -31.04 -18.80 6.70
CA ASP A 198 -31.13 -19.97 7.59
C ASP A 198 -31.95 -19.69 8.86
N ASN A 199 -32.02 -18.45 9.31
CA ASN A 199 -32.80 -18.04 10.49
C ASN A 199 -34.31 -17.84 10.24
N LYS A 200 -34.82 -18.00 9.01
CA LYS A 200 -36.28 -18.00 8.76
C LYS A 200 -36.94 -19.35 9.06
N GLY A 201 -36.18 -20.34 9.53
CA GLY A 201 -36.63 -21.71 9.73
C GLY A 201 -36.99 -22.11 11.17
N PHE A 202 -37.16 -21.21 12.14
CA PHE A 202 -37.60 -21.60 13.50
C PHE A 202 -38.42 -20.50 14.19
N HIS A 203 -39.56 -20.16 13.61
CA HIS A 203 -40.72 -19.73 14.39
C HIS A 203 -41.93 -20.54 13.90
N LYS A 204 -41.98 -21.82 14.31
CA LYS A 204 -43.28 -22.42 14.57
C LYS A 204 -43.75 -21.80 15.88
N GLU A 205 -44.69 -20.87 15.78
CA GLU A 205 -45.52 -20.47 16.91
C GLU A 205 -46.22 -21.74 17.42
N GLU A 206 -45.64 -22.36 18.45
CA GLU A 206 -46.41 -23.13 19.41
C GLU A 206 -47.26 -22.12 20.17
N ILE A 207 -48.50 -21.93 19.71
CA ILE A 207 -49.57 -21.41 20.57
C ILE A 207 -50.41 -22.61 20.93
N ASN A 208 -50.05 -23.26 22.04
CA ASN A 208 -50.98 -24.08 22.80
C ASN A 208 -51.50 -23.23 23.97
N GLU A 209 -52.81 -23.00 23.92
CA GLU A 209 -53.79 -22.98 25.01
C GLU A 209 -53.37 -22.47 26.39
N GLY A 210 -54.06 -21.40 26.83
CA GLY A 210 -54.05 -20.95 28.22
C GLY A 210 -55.02 -19.80 28.44
N GLU A 211 -56.27 -20.15 28.74
CA GLU A 211 -57.23 -19.39 29.56
C GLU A 211 -57.77 -18.04 29.04
N ASN A 212 -59.00 -18.09 28.51
CA ASN A 212 -59.93 -16.99 28.68
C ASN A 212 -61.28 -17.54 29.15
N TYR A 213 -61.50 -17.44 30.45
CA TYR A 213 -62.84 -17.43 31.02
C TYR A 213 -63.47 -16.10 30.66
N ASP A 214 -64.46 -16.11 29.76
CA ASP A 214 -65.47 -15.06 29.78
C ASP A 214 -66.85 -15.60 29.47
N VAL A 215 -67.78 -14.99 30.22
CA VAL A 215 -69.05 -15.53 30.67
C VAL A 215 -70.18 -15.16 29.69
N ASN A 216 -71.26 -15.95 29.74
CA ASN A 216 -72.60 -15.75 29.16
C ASN A 216 -72.85 -16.18 27.71
N SER A 217 -73.56 -17.31 27.55
CA SER A 217 -75.02 -17.23 27.36
C SER A 217 -75.71 -18.60 27.47
N LEU A 218 -76.88 -18.56 28.09
CA LEU A 218 -77.81 -19.65 28.40
C LEU A 218 -78.16 -20.55 27.21
N ARG A 219 -78.30 -21.86 27.47
CA ARG A 219 -79.58 -22.60 27.37
C ARG A 219 -79.48 -24.02 27.94
N LEU A 220 -80.19 -24.25 29.05
CA LEU A 220 -80.73 -25.54 29.52
C LEU A 220 -81.93 -25.95 28.61
N PRO A 221 -82.59 -27.13 28.75
CA PRO A 221 -82.27 -28.38 29.50
C PRO A 221 -82.54 -29.69 28.70
N HIS A 222 -82.12 -30.84 29.24
CA HIS A 222 -82.93 -32.07 29.47
C HIS A 222 -82.00 -33.21 29.94
N SER A 223 -82.13 -33.68 31.20
CA SER A 223 -82.86 -34.90 31.62
C SER A 223 -82.54 -36.11 30.72
N GLU A 224 -82.09 -37.27 31.17
CA GLU A 224 -82.15 -37.95 32.45
C GLU A 224 -81.22 -39.18 32.38
N ASN A 225 -80.51 -39.43 33.47
CA ASN A 225 -80.23 -40.72 34.10
C ASN A 225 -80.17 -42.06 33.31
N ASN A 226 -79.08 -42.77 33.62
CA ASN A 226 -79.00 -44.17 34.07
C ASN A 226 -78.59 -45.31 33.10
N ILE A 227 -77.46 -45.91 33.50
CA ILE A 227 -77.02 -47.33 33.46
C ILE A 227 -76.62 -47.90 32.10
#